data_AF-A0A1H2YAF5-F1
#
_entry.id   AF-A0A1H2YAF5-F1
#
_cell.length_a   1.000
_cell.length_b   1.000
_cell.length_c   1.000
_cell.angle_alpha   90.00
_cell.angle_beta   90.00
_cell.angle_gamma   90.00
#
_symmetry.space_group_name_H-M   'P 1'
#
loop_
_entity.id
_entity.type
_entity.pdbx_description
1 polymer ?
#
loop_
_entity_poly.entity_id
_entity_poly.type
_entity_poly.pdbx_seq_one_letter_code
_entity_poly.pdbx_strand_id
1 'polypeptide(L)'
;MIEFPGTEKEVRQLERFLTATENTPSSAELDDMRTRALAYAERLSNAVSIGFAGEFGAGKSSLANMLAGADILPTGPQHLKLPLVIVAYAETPETTVGWWNKEPKVYAGVALEKAALDDPDFISVGLNTPALQEISLFDLPGAGALDDTYKQTLGLLDYVDCAIWCTNGTNAWRETERHLWSQVPQKLRDNSLMAVTHADLPPVRDSLDRVVSRLNKEKGELFRAVVPIGTPVAVRAMEQEPEPDFDLWETCGGQNLAEQVLRVASDHRRHDLEAARKDLAEEFLPYMEKLTGAAQESDTEADGKTVLASLETALPPLDNPILEDWLAAIASIYNDLRESSDIEPAAFLQSCQEIVEDFSERLESGAEIDPKGDWIPAEFEKATDLLLLLQFESGDAPLKDAISILAQLSDNLAWAGSTVASAPSRTGT
;
A
#
# COMPACT_ATOMS: atom_id res chain seq x y z
N MET A 1 -5.12 -1.70 -21.08
CA MET A 1 -4.49 -1.94 -19.77
C MET A 1 -3.39 -0.90 -19.64
N ILE A 2 -3.55 0.09 -18.77
CA ILE A 2 -2.51 1.09 -18.54
C ILE A 2 -1.53 0.44 -17.57
N GLU A 3 -0.32 0.12 -18.02
CA GLU A 3 0.74 -0.37 -17.15
C GLU A 3 1.15 0.76 -16.21
N PHE A 4 1.04 0.54 -14.91
CA PHE A 4 1.64 1.44 -13.94
C PHE A 4 3.16 1.32 -14.03
N PRO A 5 3.89 2.44 -14.05
CA PRO A 5 5.35 2.40 -14.15
C PRO A 5 5.90 1.59 -12.96
N GLY A 6 6.82 0.67 -13.22
CA GLY A 6 7.42 -0.17 -12.17
C GLY A 6 8.08 0.70 -11.09
N THR A 7 7.54 0.66 -9.88
CA THR A 7 8.00 1.41 -8.71
C THR A 7 8.95 0.59 -7.83
N GLU A 8 9.02 -0.73 -8.02
CA GLU A 8 9.72 -1.66 -7.12
C GLU A 8 11.21 -1.37 -6.95
N LYS A 9 11.88 -0.87 -7.99
CA LYS A 9 13.32 -0.60 -7.94
C LYS A 9 13.60 0.64 -7.07
N GLU A 10 12.83 1.70 -7.29
CA GLU A 10 12.94 2.96 -6.57
C GLU A 10 12.52 2.78 -5.10
N VAL A 11 11.44 2.04 -4.83
CA VAL A 11 11.02 1.71 -3.45
C VAL A 11 12.13 0.94 -2.74
N ARG A 12 12.71 -0.09 -3.35
CA ARG A 12 13.86 -0.81 -2.77
C ARG A 12 15.08 0.09 -2.53
N GLN A 13 15.32 1.09 -3.38
CA GLN A 13 16.42 2.05 -3.17
C GLN A 13 16.13 3.01 -2.01
N LEU A 14 14.89 3.45 -1.85
CA LEU A 14 14.45 4.30 -0.74
C LEU A 14 14.49 3.54 0.60
N GLU A 15 14.00 2.31 0.63
CA GLU A 15 14.08 1.43 1.81
C GLU A 15 15.54 1.19 2.21
N ARG A 16 16.42 0.90 1.24
CA ARG A 16 17.86 0.77 1.48
C ARG A 16 18.47 2.02 2.10
N PHE A 17 18.08 3.21 1.64
CA PHE A 17 18.53 4.47 2.22
C PHE A 17 18.03 4.64 3.66
N LEU A 18 16.76 4.31 3.92
CA LEU A 18 16.17 4.39 5.26
C LEU A 18 16.89 3.44 6.24
N THR A 19 17.07 2.17 5.87
CA THR A 19 17.78 1.17 6.70
C THR A 19 19.24 1.56 6.92
N ALA A 20 19.96 1.97 5.88
CA ALA A 20 21.37 2.34 6.02
C ALA A 20 21.59 3.60 6.85
N THR A 21 20.62 4.52 6.82
CA THR A 21 20.71 5.72 7.63
C THR A 21 20.22 5.50 9.05
N GLU A 22 19.37 4.52 9.36
CA GLU A 22 18.71 4.31 10.66
C GLU A 22 19.62 4.45 11.89
N ASN A 23 20.82 3.86 11.84
CA ASN A 23 21.81 3.90 12.93
C ASN A 23 22.75 5.11 12.91
N THR A 24 22.64 5.98 11.89
CA THR A 24 23.46 7.20 11.77
C THR A 24 22.94 8.28 12.72
N PRO A 25 23.83 9.00 13.45
CA PRO A 25 23.41 10.08 14.33
C PRO A 25 22.59 11.12 13.59
N SER A 26 21.44 11.47 14.18
CA SER A 26 20.47 12.42 13.63
C SER A 26 21.14 13.79 13.41
N SER A 27 20.97 14.30 12.20
CA SER A 27 21.30 15.67 11.82
C SER A 27 20.07 16.26 11.12
N ALA A 28 19.88 17.58 11.20
CA ALA A 28 18.71 18.22 10.62
C ALA A 28 18.56 17.95 9.10
N GLU A 29 19.68 17.80 8.38
CA GLU A 29 19.70 17.46 6.96
C GLU A 29 19.32 15.99 6.72
N LEU A 30 19.87 15.06 7.51
CA LEU A 30 19.56 13.63 7.42
C LEU A 30 18.10 13.34 7.78
N ASP A 31 17.54 14.01 8.79
CA ASP A 31 16.16 13.78 9.21
C ASP A 31 15.16 14.30 8.18
N ASP A 32 15.48 15.40 7.49
CA ASP A 32 14.69 15.87 6.33
C ASP A 32 14.73 14.84 5.19
N MET A 33 15.92 14.33 4.86
CA MET A 33 16.10 13.30 3.83
C MET A 33 15.36 12.00 4.18
N ARG A 34 15.44 11.53 5.43
CA ARG A 34 14.68 10.35 5.91
C ARG A 34 13.17 10.58 5.81
N THR A 35 12.70 11.75 6.22
CA THR A 35 11.28 12.11 6.14
C THR A 35 10.78 12.08 4.69
N ARG A 36 11.54 12.68 3.77
CA ARG A 36 11.23 12.64 2.33
C ARG A 36 11.30 11.24 1.75
N ALA A 37 12.34 10.47 2.09
CA ALA A 37 12.50 9.10 1.60
C ALA A 37 11.36 8.18 2.06
N LEU A 38 10.94 8.29 3.32
CA LEU A 38 9.79 7.57 3.86
C LEU A 38 8.49 7.99 3.17
N ALA A 39 8.27 9.30 2.99
CA ALA A 39 7.11 9.79 2.25
C ALA A 39 7.07 9.29 0.79
N TYR A 40 8.21 9.25 0.09
CA TYR A 40 8.27 8.69 -1.26
C TYR A 40 8.03 7.18 -1.28
N ALA A 41 8.62 6.44 -0.33
CA ALA A 41 8.44 5.01 -0.21
C ALA A 41 6.96 4.66 0.00
N GLU A 42 6.30 5.33 0.95
CA GLU A 42 4.86 5.19 1.20
C GLU A 42 4.01 5.57 -0.02
N ARG A 43 4.29 6.68 -0.68
CA ARG A 43 3.49 7.12 -1.86
C ARG A 43 3.65 6.19 -3.07
N LEU A 44 4.83 5.61 -3.25
CA LEU A 44 5.13 4.71 -4.36
C LEU A 44 4.69 3.26 -4.10
N SER A 45 4.58 2.86 -2.84
CA SER A 45 4.07 1.55 -2.43
C SER A 45 2.54 1.53 -2.27
N ASN A 46 1.92 2.66 -1.92
CA ASN A 46 0.49 2.75 -1.70
C ASN A 46 -0.32 2.93 -3.00
N ALA A 47 -1.56 2.45 -2.94
CA ALA A 47 -2.58 2.69 -3.93
C ALA A 47 -2.94 4.20 -4.00
N VAL A 48 -3.27 4.69 -5.19
CA VAL A 48 -3.62 6.10 -5.40
C VAL A 48 -4.94 6.40 -4.70
N SER A 49 -4.95 7.41 -3.83
CA SER A 49 -6.13 7.77 -3.04
C SER A 49 -7.05 8.70 -3.82
N ILE A 50 -8.28 8.26 -4.06
CA ILE A 50 -9.32 8.98 -4.82
C ILE A 50 -10.46 9.36 -3.87
N GLY A 51 -10.65 10.66 -3.65
CA GLY A 51 -11.75 11.20 -2.85
C GLY A 51 -12.99 11.55 -3.66
N PHE A 52 -14.17 11.12 -3.23
CA PHE A 52 -15.44 11.55 -3.79
C PHE A 52 -16.03 12.67 -2.94
N ALA A 53 -16.13 13.87 -3.50
CA ALA A 53 -16.69 15.04 -2.84
C ALA A 53 -17.90 15.59 -3.58
N GLY A 54 -18.75 16.36 -2.91
CA GLY A 54 -19.95 16.98 -3.51
C GLY A 54 -21.15 17.02 -2.58
N GLU A 55 -22.18 17.75 -2.98
CA GLU A 55 -23.40 17.94 -2.17
C GLU A 55 -24.10 16.60 -1.83
N PHE A 56 -24.92 16.63 -0.78
CA PHE A 56 -25.77 15.51 -0.42
C PHE A 56 -26.65 15.07 -1.60
N GLY A 57 -26.70 13.76 -1.88
CA GLY A 57 -27.47 13.21 -3.00
C GLY A 57 -26.87 13.43 -4.39
N ALA A 58 -25.63 13.92 -4.50
CA ALA A 58 -24.95 14.07 -5.79
C ALA A 58 -24.47 12.74 -6.41
N GLY A 59 -24.66 11.59 -5.76
CA GLY A 59 -24.29 10.28 -6.31
C GLY A 59 -22.85 9.81 -6.03
N LYS A 60 -22.19 10.37 -4.99
CA LYS A 60 -20.82 10.00 -4.58
C LYS A 60 -20.65 8.51 -4.29
N SER A 61 -21.43 7.98 -3.36
CA SER A 61 -21.36 6.58 -2.93
C SER A 61 -21.69 5.61 -4.07
N SER A 62 -22.62 5.97 -4.96
CA SER A 62 -22.90 5.18 -6.16
C SER A 62 -21.71 5.16 -7.11
N LEU A 63 -21.02 6.29 -7.27
CA LEU A 63 -19.84 6.39 -8.12
C LEU A 63 -18.66 5.60 -7.56
N ALA A 64 -18.49 5.65 -6.24
CA ALA A 64 -17.50 4.86 -5.52
C ALA A 64 -17.76 3.36 -5.67
N ASN A 65 -18.99 2.88 -5.50
CA ASN A 65 -19.35 1.47 -5.73
C ASN A 65 -19.06 1.03 -7.17
N MET A 66 -19.38 1.88 -8.15
CA MET A 66 -19.10 1.60 -9.56
C MET A 66 -17.59 1.47 -9.84
N LEU A 67 -16.75 2.33 -9.25
CA LEU A 67 -15.30 2.26 -9.40
C LEU A 67 -14.67 1.12 -8.60
N ALA A 68 -15.26 0.76 -7.45
CA ALA A 68 -14.86 -0.41 -6.69
C ALA A 68 -15.25 -1.73 -7.39
N GLY A 69 -16.22 -1.69 -8.31
CA GLY A 69 -16.80 -2.89 -8.92
C GLY A 69 -17.65 -3.72 -7.95
N ALA A 70 -18.05 -3.13 -6.82
CA ALA A 70 -18.79 -3.81 -5.76
C ALA A 70 -19.78 -2.85 -5.09
N ASP A 71 -20.96 -3.37 -4.72
CA ASP A 71 -21.98 -2.61 -4.00
C ASP A 71 -21.69 -2.60 -2.49
N ILE A 72 -20.84 -1.67 -2.07
CA ILE A 72 -20.29 -1.61 -0.71
C ILE A 72 -21.03 -0.55 0.11
N LEU A 73 -21.05 0.68 -0.42
CA LEU A 73 -21.63 1.83 0.24
C LEU A 73 -23.15 1.82 0.04
N PRO A 74 -23.94 2.18 1.07
CA PRO A 74 -25.39 2.18 0.96
C PRO A 74 -25.86 3.22 -0.07
N THR A 75 -26.44 2.75 -1.17
CA THR A 75 -26.99 3.60 -2.23
C THR A 75 -28.52 3.56 -2.20
N GLY A 76 -29.17 4.53 -1.53
CA GLY A 76 -30.64 4.52 -1.46
C GLY A 76 -31.29 5.60 -0.58
N PRO A 77 -32.64 5.62 -0.54
CA PRO A 77 -33.43 6.57 0.26
C PRO A 77 -33.41 6.26 1.77
N GLN A 78 -32.97 5.06 2.17
CA GLN A 78 -32.64 4.77 3.57
C GLN A 78 -31.26 5.34 3.85
N HIS A 79 -31.26 6.56 4.38
CA HIS A 79 -30.06 7.34 4.63
C HIS A 79 -29.31 6.80 5.86
N LEU A 80 -28.30 5.95 5.63
CA LEU A 80 -27.25 5.74 6.63
C LEU A 80 -26.27 6.90 6.52
N LYS A 81 -26.25 7.78 7.54
CA LYS A 81 -25.23 8.82 7.63
C LYS A 81 -23.91 8.15 8.01
N LEU A 82 -23.05 7.97 7.03
CA LEU A 82 -21.71 7.44 7.24
C LEU A 82 -20.72 8.61 7.41
N PRO A 83 -19.69 8.44 8.25
CA PRO A 83 -18.55 9.36 8.31
C PRO A 83 -17.68 9.18 7.05
N LEU A 84 -16.38 9.49 7.12
CA LEU A 84 -15.46 9.11 6.05
C LEU A 84 -15.46 7.59 5.89
N VAL A 85 -15.70 7.09 4.67
CA VAL A 85 -15.52 5.68 4.35
C VAL A 85 -14.35 5.51 3.39
N ILE A 86 -13.39 4.69 3.76
CA ILE A 86 -12.23 4.32 2.96
C ILE A 86 -12.47 2.91 2.46
N VAL A 87 -12.37 2.68 1.17
CA VAL A 87 -12.40 1.35 0.56
C VAL A 87 -11.03 1.09 -0.03
N ALA A 88 -10.35 0.07 0.49
CA ALA A 88 -8.98 -0.26 0.13
C ALA A 88 -8.85 -1.77 -0.09
N TYR A 89 -7.72 -2.18 -0.67
CA TYR A 89 -7.42 -3.59 -0.85
C TYR A 89 -7.12 -4.27 0.50
N ALA A 90 -7.68 -5.46 0.70
CA ALA A 90 -7.28 -6.39 1.76
C ALA A 90 -7.44 -7.82 1.26
N GLU A 91 -6.54 -8.72 1.66
CA GLU A 91 -6.60 -10.13 1.26
C GLU A 91 -7.89 -10.79 1.76
N THR A 92 -8.25 -10.50 3.02
CA THR A 92 -9.49 -10.94 3.65
C THR A 92 -10.42 -9.74 3.85
N PRO A 93 -11.69 -9.83 3.42
CA PRO A 93 -12.65 -8.77 3.66
C PRO A 93 -12.80 -8.43 5.14
N GLU A 94 -12.60 -7.17 5.49
CA GLU A 94 -12.69 -6.68 6.86
C GLU A 94 -13.23 -5.25 6.90
N THR A 95 -13.80 -4.87 8.04
CA THR A 95 -14.26 -3.49 8.29
C THR A 95 -13.63 -2.99 9.57
N THR A 96 -12.82 -1.94 9.47
CA THR A 96 -12.14 -1.32 10.59
C THR A 96 -12.82 0.01 10.91
N VAL A 97 -13.32 0.15 12.13
CA VAL A 97 -13.79 1.44 12.66
C VAL A 97 -12.67 2.14 13.40
N GLY A 98 -12.44 3.40 13.07
CA GLY A 98 -11.37 4.20 13.63
C GLY A 98 -11.89 5.44 14.36
N TRP A 99 -11.18 5.81 15.42
CA TRP A 99 -11.33 7.08 16.11
C TRP A 99 -9.97 7.76 16.20
N TRP A 100 -9.93 9.09 16.12
CA TRP A 100 -8.68 9.84 16.26
C TRP A 100 -8.05 9.69 17.66
N ASN A 101 -8.84 9.31 18.66
CA ASN A 101 -8.45 9.27 20.08
C ASN A 101 -8.57 7.89 20.73
N LYS A 102 -8.86 6.83 19.96
CA LYS A 102 -9.06 5.47 20.50
C LYS A 102 -8.49 4.44 19.55
N GLU A 103 -8.18 3.27 20.09
CA GLU A 103 -7.78 2.12 19.27
C GLU A 103 -8.89 1.75 18.28
N PRO A 104 -8.51 1.39 17.05
CA PRO A 104 -9.45 0.95 16.05
C PRO A 104 -10.06 -0.40 16.45
N LYS A 105 -11.27 -0.66 15.99
CA LYS A 105 -11.96 -1.93 16.19
C LYS A 105 -12.24 -2.57 14.85
N VAL A 106 -11.91 -3.85 14.74
CA VAL A 106 -12.01 -4.61 13.49
C VAL A 106 -13.22 -5.53 13.54
N TYR A 107 -13.96 -5.57 12.45
CA TYR A 107 -15.06 -6.49 12.19
C TYR A 107 -14.68 -7.40 11.02
N ALA A 108 -14.96 -8.69 11.16
CA ALA A 108 -14.81 -9.63 10.05
C ALA A 108 -15.88 -9.35 8.98
N GLY A 109 -15.46 -9.28 7.72
CA GLY A 109 -16.31 -9.02 6.56
C GLY A 109 -16.71 -7.55 6.38
N VAL A 110 -17.61 -7.30 5.42
CA VAL A 110 -18.19 -5.96 5.15
C VAL A 110 -19.32 -5.71 6.14
N ALA A 111 -19.09 -4.83 7.11
CA ALA A 111 -19.99 -4.60 8.25
C ALA A 111 -20.31 -3.11 8.46
N LEU A 112 -20.56 -2.37 7.38
CA LEU A 112 -20.81 -0.91 7.39
C LEU A 112 -21.95 -0.47 8.32
N GLU A 113 -23.07 -1.19 8.35
CA GLU A 113 -24.20 -0.84 9.23
C GLU A 113 -23.85 -0.98 10.72
N LYS A 114 -23.13 -2.05 11.09
CA LYS A 114 -22.67 -2.28 12.47
C LYS A 114 -21.59 -1.29 12.85
N ALA A 115 -20.66 -1.02 11.94
CA ALA A 115 -19.61 -0.04 12.09
C ALA A 115 -20.16 1.37 12.33
N ALA A 116 -21.19 1.77 11.59
CA ALA A 116 -21.82 3.08 11.74
C ALA A 116 -22.49 3.28 13.11
N LEU A 117 -22.96 2.20 13.75
CA LEU A 117 -23.57 2.27 15.09
C LEU A 117 -22.56 2.59 16.21
N ASP A 118 -21.27 2.36 15.97
CA ASP A 118 -20.22 2.65 16.94
C ASP A 118 -19.83 4.14 16.98
N ASP A 119 -20.44 4.99 16.13
CA ASP A 119 -20.14 6.42 15.97
C ASP A 119 -18.62 6.71 15.76
N PRO A 120 -18.00 6.15 14.69
CA PRO A 120 -16.59 6.33 14.42
C PRO A 120 -16.27 7.63 13.66
N ASP A 121 -15.01 8.07 13.76
CA ASP A 121 -14.51 9.20 12.96
C ASP A 121 -14.32 8.82 11.49
N PHE A 122 -13.93 7.56 11.23
CA PHE A 122 -13.85 6.98 9.90
C PHE A 122 -14.10 5.46 9.92
N ILE A 123 -14.48 4.92 8.77
CA ILE A 123 -14.65 3.48 8.54
C ILE A 123 -13.76 3.09 7.37
N SER A 124 -12.90 2.10 7.55
CA SER A 124 -12.14 1.48 6.47
C SER A 124 -12.74 0.12 6.13
N VAL A 125 -12.94 -0.17 4.85
CA VAL A 125 -13.46 -1.44 4.33
C VAL A 125 -12.39 -2.03 3.42
N GLY A 126 -11.81 -3.15 3.86
CA GLY A 126 -10.85 -3.93 3.10
C GLY A 126 -11.58 -4.93 2.21
N LEU A 127 -11.22 -4.99 0.92
CA LEU A 127 -11.79 -5.93 -0.04
C LEU A 127 -10.73 -6.50 -0.98
N ASN A 128 -10.90 -7.76 -1.34
CA ASN A 128 -10.04 -8.43 -2.30
C ASN A 128 -10.57 -8.21 -3.72
N THR A 129 -10.37 -7.00 -4.27
CA THR A 129 -10.73 -6.67 -5.64
C THR A 129 -9.50 -6.14 -6.37
N PRO A 130 -9.19 -6.62 -7.60
CA PRO A 130 -8.01 -6.18 -8.34
C PRO A 130 -7.91 -4.66 -8.54
N ALA A 131 -9.05 -3.99 -8.77
CA ALA A 131 -9.09 -2.54 -8.90
C ALA A 131 -8.52 -1.83 -7.65
N LEU A 132 -8.80 -2.35 -6.45
CA LEU A 132 -8.39 -1.71 -5.20
C LEU A 132 -6.90 -1.87 -4.88
N GLN A 133 -6.19 -2.76 -5.58
CA GLN A 133 -4.72 -2.88 -5.43
C GLN A 133 -4.00 -1.62 -5.94
N GLU A 134 -4.60 -0.93 -6.92
CA GLU A 134 -4.00 0.23 -7.54
C GLU A 134 -4.62 1.55 -7.05
N ILE A 135 -5.88 1.51 -6.61
CA ILE A 135 -6.62 2.68 -6.14
C ILE A 135 -7.29 2.44 -4.77
N SER A 136 -7.22 3.45 -3.90
CA SER A 136 -7.99 3.51 -2.66
C SER A 136 -9.09 4.55 -2.81
N LEU A 137 -10.31 4.21 -2.42
CA LEU A 137 -11.48 5.06 -2.62
C LEU A 137 -11.93 5.68 -1.29
N PHE A 138 -12.10 6.99 -1.26
CA PHE A 138 -12.51 7.74 -0.08
C PHE A 138 -13.89 8.34 -0.38
N ASP A 139 -14.96 7.80 0.19
CA ASP A 139 -16.29 8.41 0.13
C ASP A 139 -16.40 9.43 1.25
N LEU A 140 -16.39 10.72 0.87
CA LEU A 140 -16.50 11.79 1.85
C LEU A 140 -17.98 12.02 2.17
N PRO A 141 -18.30 12.30 3.45
CA PRO A 141 -19.68 12.55 3.86
C PRO A 141 -20.27 13.71 3.06
N GLY A 142 -21.46 13.51 2.50
CA GLY A 142 -22.19 14.55 1.81
C GLY A 142 -22.80 15.55 2.80
N ALA A 143 -22.02 16.51 3.28
CA ALA A 143 -22.57 17.63 4.03
C ALA A 143 -23.28 18.62 3.09
N GLY A 144 -24.35 19.26 3.57
CA GLY A 144 -24.98 20.36 2.85
C GLY A 144 -24.03 21.56 2.83
N ALA A 145 -24.07 22.38 1.78
CA ALA A 145 -23.18 23.55 1.63
C ALA A 145 -23.29 24.61 2.75
N LEU A 146 -24.30 24.49 3.61
CA LEU A 146 -24.58 25.37 4.76
C LEU A 146 -24.19 24.73 6.11
N ASP A 147 -23.60 23.54 6.09
CA ASP A 147 -23.21 22.80 7.29
C ASP A 147 -21.74 23.10 7.63
N ASP A 148 -21.46 23.48 8.89
CA ASP A 148 -20.10 23.75 9.37
C ASP A 148 -19.19 22.52 9.26
N THR A 149 -19.77 21.32 9.24
CA THR A 149 -19.05 20.06 9.01
C THR A 149 -18.41 19.98 7.62
N TYR A 150 -18.88 20.74 6.63
CA TYR A 150 -18.32 20.69 5.27
C TYR A 150 -16.85 21.14 5.24
N LYS A 151 -16.44 22.08 6.10
CA LYS A 151 -15.02 22.47 6.21
C LYS A 151 -14.14 21.33 6.69
N GLN A 152 -14.65 20.53 7.63
CA GLN A 152 -13.96 19.34 8.12
C GLN A 152 -13.86 18.30 7.00
N THR A 153 -14.94 18.11 6.24
CA THR A 153 -14.96 17.25 5.04
C THR A 153 -13.94 17.70 4.00
N LEU A 154 -13.84 18.99 3.70
CA LEU A 154 -12.82 19.51 2.79
C LEU A 154 -11.39 19.30 3.30
N GLY A 155 -11.16 19.34 4.61
CA GLY A 155 -9.86 19.00 5.19
C GLY A 155 -9.46 17.53 4.95
N LEU A 156 -10.43 16.63 4.77
CA LEU A 156 -10.13 15.23 4.41
C LEU A 156 -9.58 15.10 2.99
N LEU A 157 -9.79 16.10 2.13
CA LEU A 157 -9.22 16.11 0.79
C LEU A 157 -7.71 16.33 0.77
N ASP A 158 -7.10 16.79 1.87
CA ASP A 158 -5.64 16.90 1.97
C ASP A 158 -4.96 15.52 1.99
N TYR A 159 -5.71 14.45 2.28
CA TYR A 159 -5.22 13.06 2.33
C TYR A 159 -5.48 12.29 1.03
N VAL A 160 -6.08 12.91 0.00
CA VAL A 160 -6.34 12.26 -1.28
C VAL A 160 -5.47 12.85 -2.39
N ASP A 161 -5.00 11.99 -3.29
CA ASP A 161 -4.14 12.39 -4.42
C ASP A 161 -4.96 13.00 -5.56
N CYS A 162 -6.20 12.54 -5.70
CA CYS A 162 -7.18 12.97 -6.69
C CYS A 162 -8.55 13.11 -6.04
N ALA A 163 -9.30 14.15 -6.39
CA ALA A 163 -10.69 14.29 -5.98
C ALA A 163 -11.63 14.28 -7.19
N ILE A 164 -12.74 13.57 -7.06
CA ILE A 164 -13.85 13.53 -8.00
C ILE A 164 -15.00 14.31 -7.38
N TRP A 165 -15.21 15.53 -7.87
CA TRP A 165 -16.34 16.35 -7.48
C TRP A 165 -17.60 15.91 -8.21
N CYS A 166 -18.54 15.32 -7.49
CA CYS A 166 -19.83 14.89 -7.98
C CYS A 166 -20.83 16.06 -7.92
N THR A 167 -21.39 16.42 -9.08
CA THR A 167 -22.48 17.39 -9.19
C THR A 167 -23.67 16.76 -9.91
N ASN A 168 -24.88 17.06 -9.46
CA ASN A 168 -26.09 16.47 -10.03
C ASN A 168 -26.38 17.10 -11.41
N GLY A 169 -26.49 16.28 -12.46
CA GLY A 169 -26.72 16.74 -13.84
C GLY A 169 -27.94 17.63 -14.05
N THR A 170 -28.98 17.51 -13.21
CA THR A 170 -30.17 18.39 -13.28
C THR A 170 -29.87 19.84 -12.91
N ASN A 171 -28.93 20.06 -11.98
CA ASN A 171 -28.56 21.37 -11.46
C ASN A 171 -27.06 21.47 -11.29
N ALA A 172 -26.31 21.12 -12.34
CA ALA A 172 -24.86 20.98 -12.24
C ALA A 172 -24.18 22.33 -11.95
N TRP A 173 -23.18 22.29 -11.07
CA TRP A 173 -22.24 23.37 -10.77
C TRP A 173 -22.88 24.63 -10.20
N ARG A 174 -23.53 24.46 -9.04
CA ARG A 174 -24.19 25.56 -8.31
C ARG A 174 -23.17 26.52 -7.71
N GLU A 175 -23.63 27.72 -7.38
CA GLU A 175 -22.78 28.73 -6.72
C GLU A 175 -22.28 28.26 -5.34
N THR A 176 -23.08 27.45 -4.64
CA THR A 176 -22.68 26.77 -3.41
C THR A 176 -21.49 25.84 -3.64
N GLU A 177 -21.55 24.99 -4.66
CA GLU A 177 -20.46 24.08 -5.04
C GLU A 177 -19.19 24.84 -5.44
N ARG A 178 -19.33 25.91 -6.23
CA ARG A 178 -18.21 26.78 -6.62
C ARG A 178 -17.53 27.42 -5.42
N HIS A 179 -18.31 27.92 -4.48
CA HIS A 179 -17.78 28.53 -3.27
C HIS A 179 -16.99 27.53 -2.42
N LEU A 180 -17.50 26.31 -2.28
CA LEU A 180 -16.82 25.24 -1.54
C LEU A 180 -15.53 24.81 -2.24
N TRP A 181 -15.60 24.55 -3.54
CA TRP A 181 -14.44 24.13 -4.34
C TRP A 181 -13.35 25.20 -4.43
N SER A 182 -13.71 26.48 -4.29
CA SER A 182 -12.73 27.58 -4.27
C SER A 182 -11.77 27.51 -3.08
N GLN A 183 -12.15 26.80 -2.00
CA GLN A 183 -11.34 26.62 -0.79
C GLN A 183 -10.32 25.48 -0.93
N VAL A 184 -10.46 24.63 -1.95
CA VAL A 184 -9.58 23.47 -2.18
C VAL A 184 -8.23 23.93 -2.76
N PRO A 185 -7.09 23.40 -2.28
CA PRO A 185 -5.77 23.75 -2.78
C PRO A 185 -5.63 23.53 -4.29
N GLN A 186 -4.92 24.44 -4.97
CA GLN A 186 -4.74 24.38 -6.42
C GLN A 186 -4.09 23.07 -6.89
N LYS A 187 -3.10 22.57 -6.15
CA LYS A 187 -2.43 21.29 -6.43
C LYS A 187 -3.42 20.13 -6.56
N LEU A 188 -4.47 20.09 -5.73
CA LEU A 188 -5.49 19.05 -5.82
C LEU A 188 -6.45 19.32 -6.97
N ARG A 189 -6.86 20.58 -7.17
CA ARG A 189 -7.78 20.97 -8.27
C ARG A 189 -7.24 20.60 -9.66
N ASP A 190 -5.93 20.75 -9.87
CA ASP A 190 -5.28 20.41 -11.13
C ASP A 190 -5.36 18.91 -11.46
N ASN A 191 -5.43 18.07 -10.43
CA ASN A 191 -5.57 16.61 -10.55
C ASN A 191 -7.03 16.15 -10.45
N SER A 192 -7.96 17.04 -10.11
CA SER A 192 -9.34 16.68 -9.81
C SER A 192 -10.24 16.63 -11.04
N LEU A 193 -11.27 15.81 -10.96
CA LEU A 193 -12.28 15.61 -11.99
C LEU A 193 -13.64 16.13 -11.51
N MET A 194 -14.44 16.68 -12.42
CA MET A 194 -15.85 16.95 -12.16
C MET A 194 -16.70 15.85 -12.80
N ALA A 195 -17.39 15.08 -11.97
CA ALA A 195 -18.36 14.08 -12.41
C ALA A 195 -19.77 14.69 -12.45
N VAL A 196 -20.35 14.78 -13.64
CA VAL A 196 -21.75 15.18 -13.81
C VAL A 196 -22.61 13.92 -13.72
N THR A 197 -23.09 13.63 -12.52
CA THR A 197 -23.85 12.41 -12.22
C THR A 197 -25.30 12.52 -12.69
N HIS A 198 -26.02 11.40 -12.69
CA HIS A 198 -27.41 11.32 -13.14
C HIS A 198 -27.60 11.69 -14.63
N ALA A 199 -26.57 11.48 -15.46
CA ALA A 199 -26.64 11.72 -16.90
C ALA A 199 -27.62 10.77 -17.63
N ASP A 200 -28.03 9.69 -16.96
CA ASP A 200 -29.05 8.75 -17.41
C ASP A 200 -30.47 9.32 -17.39
N LEU A 201 -30.74 10.35 -16.59
CA LEU A 201 -32.07 10.95 -16.49
C LEU A 201 -32.47 11.59 -17.84
N PRO A 202 -33.68 11.31 -18.36
CA PRO A 202 -34.15 11.89 -19.64
C PRO A 202 -33.95 13.41 -19.78
N PRO A 203 -34.33 14.28 -18.80
CA PRO A 203 -34.13 15.72 -18.94
C PRO A 203 -32.65 16.14 -19.00
N VAL A 204 -31.76 15.36 -18.38
CA VAL A 204 -30.32 15.61 -18.40
C VAL A 204 -29.73 15.14 -19.73
N ARG A 205 -30.12 13.95 -20.20
CA ARG A 205 -29.67 13.39 -21.47
C ARG A 205 -29.95 14.32 -22.66
N ASP A 206 -31.15 14.91 -22.72
CA ASP A 206 -31.55 15.84 -23.79
C ASP A 206 -30.76 17.16 -23.79
N SER A 207 -30.19 17.53 -22.63
CA SER A 207 -29.47 18.78 -22.43
C SER A 207 -27.97 18.61 -22.14
N LEU A 208 -27.48 17.36 -22.17
CA LEU A 208 -26.15 16.99 -21.69
C LEU A 208 -25.05 17.76 -22.41
N ASP A 209 -25.11 17.84 -23.74
CA ASP A 209 -24.12 18.57 -24.55
C ASP A 209 -24.04 20.05 -24.16
N ARG A 210 -25.19 20.67 -23.85
CA ARG A 210 -25.24 22.07 -23.42
C ARG A 210 -24.67 22.23 -22.02
N VAL A 211 -25.00 21.33 -21.10
CA VAL A 211 -24.49 21.34 -19.73
C VAL A 211 -22.97 21.15 -19.74
N VAL A 212 -22.47 20.11 -20.41
CA VAL A 212 -21.04 19.81 -20.53
C VAL A 212 -20.29 20.94 -21.25
N SER A 213 -20.85 21.53 -22.31
CA SER A 213 -20.23 22.67 -22.98
C SER A 213 -20.14 23.91 -22.10
N ARG A 214 -21.15 24.18 -21.27
CA ARG A 214 -21.11 25.26 -20.27
C ARG A 214 -20.05 24.97 -19.21
N LEU A 215 -20.06 23.77 -18.65
CA LEU A 215 -19.11 23.36 -17.60
C LEU A 215 -17.66 23.38 -18.10
N ASN A 216 -17.40 22.95 -19.34
CA ASN A 216 -16.06 23.04 -19.93
C ASN A 216 -15.56 24.48 -20.13
N LYS A 217 -16.47 25.46 -20.28
CA LYS A 217 -16.10 26.89 -20.29
C LYS A 217 -15.86 27.43 -18.88
N GLU A 218 -16.63 26.95 -17.91
CA GLU A 218 -16.55 27.39 -16.51
C GLU A 218 -15.45 26.68 -15.71
N LYS A 219 -14.98 25.50 -16.15
CA LYS A 219 -13.99 24.71 -15.41
C LYS A 219 -12.68 25.47 -15.20
N GLY A 220 -12.25 26.30 -16.16
CA GLY A 220 -10.97 27.01 -16.10
C GLY A 220 -9.82 26.08 -15.65
N GLU A 221 -9.10 26.50 -14.60
CA GLU A 221 -8.07 25.73 -13.88
C GLU A 221 -8.61 25.07 -12.60
N LEU A 222 -9.93 24.92 -12.46
CA LEU A 222 -10.57 24.31 -11.29
C LEU A 222 -10.66 22.79 -11.41
N PHE A 223 -10.69 22.25 -12.63
CA PHE A 223 -10.75 20.81 -12.90
C PHE A 223 -9.99 20.44 -14.15
N ARG A 224 -9.37 19.26 -14.08
CA ARG A 224 -8.70 18.64 -15.21
C ARG A 224 -9.68 18.28 -16.33
N ALA A 225 -10.78 17.62 -15.99
CA ALA A 225 -11.81 17.21 -16.94
C ALA A 225 -13.22 17.25 -16.32
N VAL A 226 -14.21 17.40 -17.19
CA VAL A 226 -15.63 17.27 -16.86
C VAL A 226 -16.14 16.00 -17.54
N VAL A 227 -16.62 15.05 -16.75
CA VAL A 227 -17.05 13.73 -17.22
C VAL A 227 -18.52 13.51 -16.85
N PRO A 228 -19.42 13.41 -17.83
CA PRO A 228 -20.80 13.01 -17.57
C PRO A 228 -20.88 11.51 -17.30
N ILE A 229 -21.68 11.10 -16.32
CA ILE A 229 -21.87 9.68 -16.00
C ILE A 229 -23.29 9.34 -15.53
N GLY A 230 -23.83 8.28 -16.12
CA GLY A 230 -25.06 7.62 -15.68
C GLY A 230 -24.72 6.38 -14.85
N THR A 231 -24.36 6.58 -13.58
CA THR A 231 -23.84 5.52 -12.70
C THR A 231 -24.72 4.25 -12.64
N PRO A 232 -26.06 4.32 -12.51
CA PRO A 232 -26.90 3.12 -12.48
C PRO A 232 -26.86 2.33 -13.80
N VAL A 233 -26.69 3.02 -14.93
CA VAL A 233 -26.56 2.40 -16.25
C VAL A 233 -25.19 1.77 -16.40
N ALA A 234 -24.15 2.43 -15.88
CA ALA A 234 -22.77 1.96 -15.90
C ALA A 234 -22.59 0.68 -15.09
N VAL A 235 -23.17 0.60 -13.89
CA VAL A 235 -23.17 -0.62 -13.07
C VAL A 235 -23.88 -1.77 -13.79
N ARG A 236 -25.08 -1.52 -14.34
CA ARG A 236 -25.83 -2.53 -15.11
C ARG A 236 -25.09 -3.00 -16.36
N ALA A 237 -24.33 -2.14 -17.01
CA ALA A 237 -23.52 -2.50 -18.17
C ALA A 237 -22.44 -3.55 -17.79
N MET A 238 -21.90 -3.43 -16.58
CA MET A 238 -20.87 -4.34 -16.06
C MET A 238 -21.42 -5.61 -15.40
N GLU A 239 -22.67 -5.60 -14.94
CA GLU A 239 -23.35 -6.75 -14.32
C GLU A 239 -23.89 -7.78 -15.34
N GLN A 240 -23.93 -7.47 -16.64
CA GLN A 240 -24.46 -8.43 -17.63
C GLN A 240 -23.49 -9.59 -17.85
N GLU A 241 -23.95 -10.81 -17.56
CA GLU A 241 -23.27 -12.06 -17.92
C GLU A 241 -23.82 -12.63 -19.24
N PRO A 242 -23.00 -13.25 -20.10
CA PRO A 242 -21.61 -13.66 -19.86
C PRO A 242 -20.53 -12.60 -20.20
N GLU A 243 -20.88 -11.50 -20.86
CA GLU A 243 -19.95 -10.41 -21.18
C GLU A 243 -20.58 -9.04 -20.90
N PRO A 244 -19.80 -8.06 -20.39
CA PRO A 244 -20.25 -6.69 -20.18
C PRO A 244 -20.79 -6.05 -21.48
N ASP A 245 -21.80 -5.20 -21.33
CA ASP A 245 -22.32 -4.38 -22.43
C ASP A 245 -21.40 -3.15 -22.64
N PHE A 246 -20.38 -3.32 -23.49
CA PHE A 246 -19.39 -2.28 -23.77
C PHE A 246 -20.00 -1.04 -24.44
N ASP A 247 -21.01 -1.21 -25.30
CA ASP A 247 -21.70 -0.08 -25.94
C ASP A 247 -22.44 0.76 -24.91
N LEU A 248 -23.10 0.11 -23.95
CA LEU A 248 -23.78 0.78 -22.85
C LEU A 248 -22.79 1.47 -21.90
N TRP A 249 -21.65 0.83 -21.63
CA TRP A 249 -20.57 1.39 -20.81
C TRP A 249 -19.92 2.64 -21.42
N GLU A 250 -19.73 2.64 -22.73
CA GLU A 250 -19.20 3.80 -23.46
C GLU A 250 -20.24 4.94 -23.45
N THR A 251 -21.49 4.65 -23.81
CA THR A 251 -22.55 5.66 -23.94
C THR A 251 -23.00 6.26 -22.60
N CYS A 252 -22.88 5.52 -21.49
CA CYS A 252 -23.19 6.05 -20.16
C CYS A 252 -22.03 6.87 -19.54
N GLY A 253 -20.89 6.97 -20.22
CA GLY A 253 -19.70 7.71 -19.76
C GLY A 253 -18.82 6.96 -18.77
N GLY A 254 -19.08 5.67 -18.52
CA GLY A 254 -18.29 4.84 -17.60
C GLY A 254 -16.85 4.69 -18.07
N GLN A 255 -16.66 4.40 -19.36
CA GLN A 255 -15.33 4.25 -19.94
C GLN A 255 -14.49 5.51 -19.80
N ASN A 256 -15.04 6.66 -20.18
CA ASN A 256 -14.35 7.94 -20.11
C ASN A 256 -13.95 8.27 -18.66
N LEU A 257 -14.84 8.02 -17.68
CA LEU A 257 -14.49 8.25 -16.28
C LEU A 257 -13.34 7.35 -15.82
N ALA A 258 -13.41 6.05 -16.09
CA ALA A 258 -12.36 5.11 -15.71
C ALA A 258 -11.01 5.49 -16.35
N GLU A 259 -11.01 5.85 -17.64
CA GLU A 259 -9.81 6.30 -18.33
C GLU A 259 -9.23 7.59 -17.73
N GLN A 260 -10.07 8.59 -17.39
CA GLN A 260 -9.58 9.81 -16.74
C GLN A 260 -9.00 9.52 -15.35
N VAL A 261 -9.66 8.67 -14.56
CA VAL A 261 -9.21 8.29 -13.22
C VAL A 261 -7.86 7.58 -13.29
N LEU A 262 -7.74 6.57 -14.14
CA LEU A 262 -6.48 5.84 -14.34
C LEU A 262 -5.37 6.76 -14.86
N ARG A 263 -5.70 7.70 -15.75
CA ARG A 263 -4.73 8.67 -16.27
C ARG A 263 -4.23 9.61 -15.17
N VAL A 264 -5.12 10.09 -14.29
CA VAL A 264 -4.71 10.90 -13.14
C VAL A 264 -3.83 10.09 -12.20
N ALA A 265 -4.22 8.86 -11.88
CA ALA A 265 -3.43 7.97 -11.03
C ALA A 265 -2.02 7.69 -11.61
N SER A 266 -1.96 7.40 -12.91
CA SER A 266 -0.70 7.17 -13.63
C SER A 266 0.20 8.41 -13.68
N ASP A 267 -0.37 9.59 -13.99
CA ASP A 267 0.39 10.85 -14.02
C ASP A 267 0.90 11.22 -12.62
N HIS A 268 0.10 11.01 -11.57
CA HIS A 268 0.49 11.26 -10.18
C HIS A 268 1.65 10.36 -9.79
N ARG A 269 1.53 9.04 -10.02
CA ARG A 269 2.58 8.07 -9.73
C ARG A 269 3.85 8.36 -10.51
N ARG A 270 3.75 8.80 -11.78
CA ARG A 270 4.92 9.22 -12.56
C ARG A 270 5.61 10.44 -11.96
N HIS A 271 4.87 11.48 -11.57
CA HIS A 271 5.47 12.66 -10.95
C HIS A 271 6.17 12.33 -9.63
N ASP A 272 5.56 11.50 -8.79
CA ASP A 272 6.17 11.07 -7.53
C ASP A 272 7.42 10.22 -7.79
N LEU A 273 7.39 9.34 -8.79
CA LEU A 273 8.54 8.54 -9.19
C LEU A 273 9.67 9.40 -9.75
N GLU A 274 9.38 10.41 -10.56
CA GLU A 274 10.36 11.37 -11.06
C GLU A 274 10.98 12.21 -9.95
N ALA A 275 10.17 12.68 -8.99
CA ALA A 275 10.64 13.40 -7.82
C ALA A 275 11.54 12.52 -6.94
N ALA A 276 11.11 11.29 -6.65
CA ALA A 276 11.89 10.32 -5.89
C ALA A 276 13.23 10.00 -6.59
N ARG A 277 13.22 9.77 -7.91
CA ARG A 277 14.45 9.53 -8.70
C ARG A 277 15.41 10.71 -8.65
N LYS A 278 14.88 11.93 -8.71
CA LYS A 278 15.69 13.15 -8.63
C LYS A 278 16.37 13.25 -7.26
N ASP A 279 15.61 13.12 -6.18
CA ASP A 279 16.13 13.21 -4.81
C ASP A 279 17.09 12.04 -4.50
N LEU A 280 16.80 10.84 -5.01
CA LEU A 280 17.70 9.70 -4.95
C LEU A 280 19.05 10.00 -5.61
N ALA A 281 19.04 10.60 -6.81
CA ALA A 281 20.25 10.87 -7.58
C ALA A 281 21.05 12.07 -7.06
N GLU A 282 20.38 13.13 -6.63
CA GLU A 282 21.01 14.38 -6.22
C GLU A 282 21.47 14.36 -4.76
N GLU A 283 20.75 13.66 -3.87
CA GLU A 283 20.97 13.76 -2.43
C GLU A 283 21.20 12.41 -1.76
N PHE A 284 20.32 11.42 -1.96
CA PHE A 284 20.35 10.18 -1.15
C PHE A 284 21.53 9.26 -1.52
N LEU A 285 21.75 9.01 -2.82
CA LEU A 285 22.86 8.17 -3.29
C LEU A 285 24.24 8.81 -3.01
N PRO A 286 24.48 10.11 -3.28
CA PRO A 286 25.73 10.76 -2.89
C PRO A 286 25.99 10.76 -1.38
N TYR A 287 24.94 10.83 -0.56
CA TYR A 287 25.09 10.74 0.89
C TYR A 287 25.48 9.32 1.34
N MET A 288 24.88 8.29 0.73
CA MET A 288 25.26 6.89 0.93
C MET A 288 26.70 6.59 0.49
N GLU A 289 27.15 7.18 -0.62
CA GLU A 289 28.54 7.10 -1.07
C GLU A 289 29.50 7.81 -0.12
N LYS A 290 29.10 8.93 0.50
CA LYS A 290 29.91 9.58 1.54
C LYS A 290 29.95 8.79 2.84
N LEU A 291 28.87 8.13 3.23
CA LEU A 291 28.84 7.23 4.39
C LEU A 291 29.78 6.03 4.19
N THR A 292 29.72 5.41 3.01
CA THR A 292 30.60 4.27 2.66
C THR A 292 32.05 4.71 2.41
N GLY A 293 32.26 5.89 1.82
CA GLY A 293 33.58 6.49 1.60
C GLY A 293 34.25 7.02 2.87
N ALA A 294 33.50 7.56 3.82
CA ALA A 294 34.02 7.97 5.14
C ALA A 294 34.41 6.76 6.00
N ALA A 295 33.70 5.63 5.86
CA ALA A 295 34.14 4.35 6.43
C ALA A 295 35.44 3.84 5.76
N GLN A 296 35.68 4.14 4.48
CA GLN A 296 36.91 3.76 3.77
C GLN A 296 38.13 4.64 4.10
N GLU A 297 37.97 5.91 4.50
CA GLU A 297 39.10 6.78 4.89
C GLU A 297 39.56 6.57 6.35
N SER A 298 38.76 5.92 7.21
CA SER A 298 39.20 5.50 8.55
C SER A 298 39.87 4.12 8.58
N ASP A 299 39.71 3.30 7.53
CA ASP A 299 40.17 1.90 7.49
C ASP A 299 41.23 1.67 6.41
N THR A 300 42.31 2.47 6.38
CA THR A 300 43.57 2.00 5.79
C THR A 300 44.35 1.14 6.78
N GLU A 301 43.77 -0.01 7.14
CA GLU A 301 44.47 -1.24 7.56
C GLU A 301 43.44 -2.33 7.92
N ALA A 302 42.82 -2.98 6.92
CA ALA A 302 42.52 -4.43 6.92
C ALA A 302 41.53 -4.82 5.80
N ASP A 303 42.10 -5.42 4.76
CA ASP A 303 41.62 -6.60 4.01
C ASP A 303 40.12 -6.97 4.02
N GLY A 304 39.50 -6.88 2.84
CA GLY A 304 38.73 -7.98 2.23
C GLY A 304 37.39 -8.44 2.82
N LYS A 305 36.82 -7.82 3.87
CA LYS A 305 35.61 -8.34 4.56
C LYS A 305 34.34 -7.48 4.49
N THR A 306 34.21 -6.56 3.54
CA THR A 306 33.14 -5.54 3.55
C THR A 306 31.89 -5.89 2.72
N VAL A 307 31.34 -7.09 2.92
CA VAL A 307 29.98 -7.44 2.42
C VAL A 307 29.10 -8.06 3.51
N LEU A 308 29.69 -8.67 4.55
CA LEU A 308 28.97 -9.26 5.68
C LEU A 308 28.55 -8.22 6.75
N ALA A 309 29.29 -7.12 6.90
CA ALA A 309 29.00 -6.10 7.92
C ALA A 309 27.70 -5.30 7.68
N SER A 310 27.16 -5.31 6.46
CA SER A 310 25.92 -4.57 6.12
C SER A 310 24.64 -5.34 6.43
N LEU A 311 24.73 -6.60 6.84
CA LEU A 311 23.59 -7.43 7.26
C LEU A 311 23.45 -7.52 8.78
N GLU A 312 24.50 -7.23 9.55
CA GLU A 312 24.48 -7.31 11.02
C GLU A 312 23.90 -6.07 11.72
N THR A 313 23.64 -4.97 11.01
CA THR A 313 23.28 -3.70 11.68
C THR A 313 21.76 -3.44 11.85
N ALA A 314 20.88 -4.39 11.51
CA ALA A 314 19.43 -4.22 11.63
C ALA A 314 18.77 -5.05 12.77
N LEU A 315 19.54 -5.67 13.65
CA LEU A 315 19.02 -6.35 14.84
C LEU A 315 19.85 -5.94 16.06
N PRO A 316 19.24 -5.82 17.26
CA PRO A 316 20.00 -5.56 18.49
C PRO A 316 21.11 -6.62 18.65
N PRO A 317 22.23 -6.34 19.34
CA PRO A 317 23.29 -7.31 19.53
C PRO A 317 22.74 -8.43 20.42
N LEU A 318 22.19 -9.45 19.77
CA LEU A 318 21.78 -10.70 20.36
C LEU A 318 22.94 -11.64 20.04
N ASP A 319 23.80 -11.90 21.03
CA ASP A 319 24.81 -12.96 20.96
C ASP A 319 24.08 -14.30 20.77
N ASN A 320 23.67 -14.61 19.54
CA ASN A 320 23.02 -15.86 19.16
C ASN A 320 23.90 -16.57 18.13
N PRO A 321 24.88 -17.39 18.56
CA PRO A 321 25.81 -18.07 17.67
C PRO A 321 25.09 -19.02 16.69
N ILE A 322 23.89 -19.52 17.03
CA ILE A 322 23.10 -20.34 16.12
C ILE A 322 22.54 -19.49 14.96
N LEU A 323 22.09 -18.27 15.23
CA LEU A 323 21.57 -17.39 14.18
C LEU A 323 22.69 -16.97 13.22
N GLU A 324 23.89 -16.68 13.75
CA GLU A 324 25.06 -16.37 12.92
C GLU A 324 25.44 -17.56 12.02
N ASP A 325 25.50 -18.77 12.58
CA ASP A 325 25.76 -19.98 11.81
C ASP A 325 24.67 -20.22 10.74
N TRP A 326 23.40 -19.97 11.07
CA TRP A 326 22.25 -20.13 10.17
C TRP A 326 22.32 -19.15 8.99
N LEU A 327 22.55 -17.88 9.27
CA LEU A 327 22.67 -16.85 8.26
C LEU A 327 23.91 -17.07 7.37
N ALA A 328 25.01 -17.57 7.94
CA ALA A 328 26.20 -17.97 7.18
C ALA A 328 25.91 -19.16 6.24
N ALA A 329 25.14 -20.14 6.71
CA ALA A 329 24.74 -21.31 5.91
C ALA A 329 23.81 -20.90 4.74
N ILE A 330 22.80 -20.05 4.99
CA ILE A 330 21.94 -19.50 3.93
C ILE A 330 22.75 -18.66 2.94
N ALA A 331 23.66 -17.81 3.41
CA ALA A 331 24.51 -16.99 2.55
C ALA A 331 25.42 -17.84 1.64
N SER A 332 25.84 -19.02 2.10
CA SER A 332 26.57 -19.99 1.26
C SER A 332 25.72 -20.46 0.08
N ILE A 333 24.45 -20.87 0.32
CA ILE A 333 23.53 -21.26 -0.76
C ILE A 333 23.39 -20.14 -1.79
N TYR A 334 23.17 -18.91 -1.34
CA TYR A 334 22.99 -17.77 -2.25
C TYR A 334 24.26 -17.46 -3.06
N ASN A 335 25.45 -17.66 -2.51
CA ASN A 335 26.70 -17.52 -3.24
C ASN A 335 26.90 -18.64 -4.27
N ASP A 336 26.58 -19.89 -3.92
CA ASP A 336 26.62 -21.01 -4.84
C ASP A 336 25.65 -20.81 -6.02
N LEU A 337 24.47 -20.23 -5.75
CA LEU A 337 23.46 -19.84 -6.75
C LEU A 337 23.90 -18.68 -7.65
N ARG A 338 24.81 -17.84 -7.16
CA ARG A 338 25.33 -16.69 -7.88
C ARG A 338 26.52 -17.06 -8.77
N GLU A 339 27.30 -18.07 -8.37
CA GLU A 339 28.45 -18.56 -9.14
C GLU A 339 28.06 -19.57 -10.23
N SER A 340 26.94 -20.26 -10.08
CA SER A 340 26.42 -21.20 -11.08
C SER A 340 25.17 -20.64 -11.76
N SER A 341 25.27 -20.35 -13.06
CA SER A 341 24.20 -19.72 -13.85
C SER A 341 23.02 -20.64 -14.21
N ASP A 342 23.07 -21.93 -13.81
CA ASP A 342 22.05 -22.96 -14.11
C ASP A 342 21.97 -23.98 -12.95
N ILE A 343 21.50 -23.58 -11.76
CA ILE A 343 21.12 -24.55 -10.73
C ILE A 343 19.74 -25.11 -11.09
N GLU A 344 19.64 -26.44 -11.24
CA GLU A 344 18.34 -27.09 -11.38
C GLU A 344 17.51 -26.89 -10.11
N PRO A 345 16.21 -26.51 -10.21
CA PRO A 345 15.35 -26.24 -9.05
C PRO A 345 15.35 -27.33 -7.98
N ALA A 346 15.48 -28.60 -8.39
CA ALA A 346 15.57 -29.74 -7.49
C ALA A 346 16.85 -29.73 -6.64
N ALA A 347 17.99 -29.31 -7.20
CA ALA A 347 19.25 -29.22 -6.47
C ALA A 347 19.22 -28.11 -5.42
N PHE A 348 18.58 -26.98 -5.74
CA PHE A 348 18.38 -25.89 -4.76
C PHE A 348 17.50 -26.35 -3.58
N LEU A 349 16.36 -26.99 -3.87
CA LEU A 349 15.46 -27.50 -2.82
C LEU A 349 16.15 -28.56 -1.95
N GLN A 350 17.01 -29.40 -2.53
CA GLN A 350 17.80 -30.36 -1.77
C GLN A 350 18.79 -29.66 -0.83
N SER A 351 19.52 -28.65 -1.30
CA SER A 351 20.43 -27.87 -0.46
C SER A 351 19.70 -27.11 0.66
N CYS A 352 18.51 -26.57 0.39
CA CYS A 352 17.68 -25.95 1.43
C CYS A 352 17.25 -26.95 2.49
N GLN A 353 16.87 -28.17 2.07
CA GLN A 353 16.47 -29.23 3.00
C GLN A 353 17.64 -29.67 3.88
N GLU A 354 18.82 -29.93 3.30
CA GLU A 354 20.02 -30.36 4.05
C GLU A 354 20.39 -29.36 5.15
N ILE A 355 20.33 -28.05 4.87
CA ILE A 355 20.62 -27.02 5.88
C ILE A 355 19.55 -26.96 6.97
N VAL A 356 18.26 -27.08 6.62
CA VAL A 356 17.18 -27.05 7.62
C VAL A 356 17.24 -28.29 8.51
N GLU A 357 17.54 -29.47 7.96
CA GLU A 357 17.68 -30.73 8.66
C GLU A 357 18.89 -30.71 9.62
N ASP A 358 20.05 -30.24 9.16
CA ASP A 358 21.26 -30.04 9.99
C ASP A 358 20.98 -29.13 11.19
N PHE A 359 20.24 -28.04 10.99
CA PHE A 359 19.87 -27.14 12.08
C PHE A 359 18.79 -27.73 12.99
N SER A 360 17.85 -28.49 12.46
CA SER A 360 16.86 -29.23 13.27
C SER A 360 17.55 -30.17 14.26
N GLU A 361 18.51 -30.98 13.79
CA GLU A 361 19.28 -31.90 14.64
C GLU A 361 20.11 -31.16 15.70
N ARG A 362 20.73 -30.03 15.34
CA ARG A 362 21.49 -29.18 16.28
C ARG A 362 20.59 -28.61 17.36
N LEU A 363 19.40 -28.15 17.02
CA LEU A 363 18.42 -27.57 17.95
C LEU A 363 17.86 -28.63 18.92
N GLU A 364 17.65 -29.88 18.48
CA GLU A 364 17.22 -30.99 19.34
C GLU A 364 18.29 -31.43 20.37
N SER A 365 19.57 -31.22 20.06
CA SER A 365 20.68 -31.58 20.96
C SER A 365 20.79 -30.70 22.22
N GLY A 366 19.98 -29.63 22.31
CA GLY A 366 19.61 -28.96 23.56
C GLY A 366 20.66 -28.04 24.20
N ALA A 367 21.68 -27.58 23.47
CA ALA A 367 22.77 -26.82 24.08
C ALA A 367 22.61 -25.29 24.09
N GLU A 368 21.78 -24.69 23.24
CA GLU A 368 21.96 -23.26 22.89
C GLU A 368 20.67 -22.44 22.66
N ILE A 369 19.49 -22.92 23.04
CA ILE A 369 18.21 -22.16 22.93
C ILE A 369 17.70 -21.77 24.32
N ASP A 370 17.15 -20.56 24.48
CA ASP A 370 16.41 -20.14 25.69
C ASP A 370 15.26 -21.14 25.95
N PRO A 371 15.02 -21.61 27.19
CA PRO A 371 13.86 -22.45 27.54
C PRO A 371 12.48 -21.85 27.14
N LYS A 372 12.40 -20.58 26.76
CA LYS A 372 11.20 -19.97 26.14
C LYS A 372 11.01 -20.29 24.65
N GLY A 373 12.02 -20.84 23.98
CA GLY A 373 12.05 -21.20 22.57
C GLY A 373 11.81 -22.69 22.28
N ASP A 374 11.23 -23.44 23.21
CA ASP A 374 10.99 -24.90 23.12
C ASP A 374 10.10 -25.32 21.92
N TRP A 375 9.47 -24.36 21.24
CA TRP A 375 8.66 -24.57 20.04
C TRP A 375 9.47 -24.55 18.73
N ILE A 376 10.70 -24.03 18.74
CA ILE A 376 11.52 -23.80 17.54
C ILE A 376 11.96 -25.10 16.88
N PRO A 377 12.45 -26.13 17.61
CA PRO A 377 12.79 -27.41 16.99
C PRO A 377 11.62 -28.01 16.20
N ALA A 378 10.39 -27.88 16.70
CA ALA A 378 9.19 -28.36 16.02
C ALA A 378 8.82 -27.56 14.76
N GLU A 379 9.24 -26.30 14.63
CA GLU A 379 9.06 -25.52 13.39
C GLU A 379 10.10 -25.85 12.33
N PHE A 380 11.34 -26.18 12.74
CA PHE A 380 12.37 -26.71 11.84
C PHE A 380 12.01 -28.10 11.30
N GLU A 381 11.44 -28.97 12.14
CA GLU A 381 10.92 -30.27 11.72
C GLU A 381 9.79 -30.11 10.66
N LYS A 382 8.80 -29.23 10.93
CA LYS A 382 7.73 -28.93 9.97
C LYS A 382 8.25 -28.34 8.66
N ALA A 383 9.24 -27.46 8.71
CA ALA A 383 9.83 -26.87 7.53
C ALA A 383 10.57 -27.91 6.69
N THR A 384 11.23 -28.88 7.32
CA THR A 384 11.87 -30.01 6.65
C THR A 384 10.85 -30.85 5.90
N ASP A 385 9.71 -31.17 6.54
CA ASP A 385 8.61 -31.90 5.90
C ASP A 385 7.98 -31.13 4.71
N LEU A 386 7.82 -29.82 4.84
CA LEU A 386 7.29 -28.96 3.76
C LEU A 386 8.25 -28.88 2.58
N LEU A 387 9.55 -28.72 2.83
CA LEU A 387 10.57 -28.70 1.78
C LEU A 387 10.66 -30.05 1.04
N LEU A 388 10.46 -31.16 1.75
CA LEU A 388 10.38 -32.49 1.14
C LEU A 388 9.17 -32.62 0.19
N LEU A 389 8.00 -32.06 0.58
CA LEU A 389 6.81 -32.06 -0.27
C LEU A 389 7.00 -31.21 -1.54
N LEU A 390 7.64 -30.05 -1.41
CA LEU A 390 7.91 -29.12 -2.52
C LEU A 390 8.79 -29.73 -3.62
N GLN A 391 9.63 -30.73 -3.32
CA GLN A 391 10.44 -31.44 -4.32
C GLN A 391 9.61 -32.26 -5.32
N PHE A 392 8.37 -32.61 -4.98
CA PHE A 392 7.48 -33.38 -5.86
C PHE A 392 6.57 -32.49 -6.71
N GLU A 393 6.61 -31.18 -6.51
CA GLU A 393 5.81 -30.21 -7.25
C GLU A 393 6.52 -29.76 -8.53
N SER A 394 5.75 -29.45 -9.58
CA SER A 394 6.27 -29.03 -10.89
C SER A 394 6.01 -27.53 -11.13
N GLY A 395 7.05 -26.77 -11.49
CA GLY A 395 6.96 -25.34 -11.81
C GLY A 395 7.93 -24.49 -10.98
N ASP A 396 7.81 -23.16 -11.09
CA ASP A 396 8.67 -22.20 -10.37
C ASP A 396 8.10 -21.77 -8.99
N ALA A 397 6.88 -22.20 -8.65
CA ALA A 397 6.25 -21.92 -7.35
C ALA A 397 7.00 -22.54 -6.15
N PRO A 398 7.51 -23.79 -6.22
CA PRO A 398 8.22 -24.42 -5.10
C PRO A 398 9.49 -23.67 -4.67
N LEU A 399 10.14 -22.98 -5.60
CA LEU A 399 11.32 -22.16 -5.30
C LEU A 399 10.97 -20.92 -4.47
N LYS A 400 9.86 -20.26 -4.80
CA LYS A 400 9.38 -19.09 -4.04
C LYS A 400 8.92 -19.50 -2.65
N ASP A 401 8.24 -20.64 -2.55
CA ASP A 401 7.75 -21.17 -1.28
C ASP A 401 8.91 -21.61 -0.38
N ALA A 402 9.96 -22.24 -0.93
CA ALA A 402 11.17 -22.58 -0.18
C ALA A 402 11.90 -21.34 0.35
N ILE A 403 12.00 -20.26 -0.43
CA ILE A 403 12.60 -19.00 0.02
C ILE A 403 11.76 -18.39 1.16
N SER A 404 10.44 -18.43 1.06
CA SER A 404 9.55 -17.95 2.12
C SER A 404 9.69 -18.76 3.41
N ILE A 405 9.85 -20.08 3.31
CA ILE A 405 10.09 -20.96 4.47
C ILE A 405 11.41 -20.60 5.15
N LEU A 406 12.50 -20.41 4.40
CA LEU A 406 13.81 -20.03 4.96
C LEU A 406 13.79 -18.64 5.63
N ALA A 407 13.08 -17.68 5.05
CA ALA A 407 12.89 -16.37 5.66
C ALA A 407 12.14 -16.46 7.00
N GLN A 408 11.05 -17.24 7.03
CA GLN A 408 10.26 -17.46 8.24
C GLN A 408 11.07 -18.14 9.35
N LEU A 409 11.91 -19.13 9.01
CA LEU A 409 12.81 -19.79 9.97
C LEU A 409 13.87 -18.83 10.53
N SER A 410 14.37 -17.93 9.69
CA SER A 410 15.35 -16.90 10.10
C SER A 410 14.74 -15.93 11.12
N ASP A 411 13.50 -15.49 10.88
CA ASP A 411 12.76 -14.63 11.81
C ASP A 411 12.44 -15.36 13.12
N ASN A 412 12.07 -16.65 13.04
CA ASN A 412 11.81 -17.48 14.23
C ASN A 412 13.07 -17.66 15.09
N LEU A 413 14.24 -17.88 14.47
CA LEU A 413 15.55 -17.96 15.17
C LEU A 413 15.97 -16.62 15.76
N ALA A 414 15.70 -15.50 15.07
CA ALA A 414 15.99 -14.16 15.57
C ALA A 414 15.17 -13.85 16.84
N TRP A 415 13.92 -14.31 16.89
CA TRP A 415 13.06 -14.12 18.06
C TRP A 415 13.47 -14.96 19.28
N ALA A 416 14.21 -16.05 19.06
CA ALA A 416 14.66 -17.00 20.08
C ALA A 416 15.86 -16.51 20.93
N GLY A 417 16.57 -15.49 20.45
CA GLY A 417 18.00 -15.27 20.76
C GLY A 417 18.36 -14.36 21.94
N SER A 418 17.56 -14.22 22.99
CA SER A 418 17.99 -13.46 24.17
C SER A 418 18.59 -14.35 25.27
N THR A 419 19.86 -14.74 25.16
CA THR A 419 20.57 -15.32 26.31
C THR A 419 20.82 -14.21 27.35
N VAL A 420 20.06 -14.21 28.45
CA VAL A 420 20.37 -13.36 29.61
C VAL A 420 21.64 -13.88 30.26
N ALA A 421 22.74 -13.16 30.09
CA ALA A 421 23.96 -13.37 30.87
C ALA A 421 23.60 -13.37 32.36
N SER A 422 23.77 -14.52 33.01
CA SER A 422 23.64 -14.64 34.46
C SER A 422 24.58 -13.64 35.15
N ALA A 423 24.02 -12.83 36.05
CA ALA A 423 24.75 -11.78 36.76
C ALA A 423 26.02 -12.32 37.44
N PRO A 424 27.15 -11.58 37.43
CA PRO A 424 28.35 -12.02 38.10
C PRO A 424 28.08 -12.13 39.60
N SER A 425 28.47 -13.28 40.17
CA SER A 425 28.43 -13.53 41.60
C SER A 425 29.25 -12.46 42.33
N ARG A 426 28.59 -11.69 43.19
CA ARG A 426 29.28 -10.84 44.17
C ARG A 426 30.07 -11.74 45.12
N THR A 427 31.35 -11.92 44.85
CA THR A 427 32.32 -12.52 45.76
C THR A 427 32.72 -11.54 46.85
N GLY A 428 32.57 -11.95 48.12
CA GLY A 428 33.33 -11.53 49.31
C GLY A 428 33.06 -10.10 49.82
N THR A 429 32.76 -9.86 51.09
CA THR A 429 33.37 -10.43 52.31
C THR A 429 32.47 -10.13 53.51
#